data_AF-A0A4Q3DNZ3-F1
#
_entry.id   AF-A0A4Q3DNZ3-F1
#
_cell.length_a   1.000
_cell.length_b   1.000
_cell.length_c   1.000
_cell.angle_alpha   90.00
_cell.angle_beta   90.00
_cell.angle_gamma   90.00
#
_symmetry.space_group_name_H-M   'P 1'
#
loop_
_entity.id
_entity.type
_entity.pdbx_description
1 polymer ?
#
loop_
_entity_poly.entity_id
_entity_poly.type
_entity_poly.pdbx_seq_one_letter_code
_entity_poly.pdbx_strand_id
1 'polypeptide(L)'
;MADVFKTPGVYIKEIPTFPPSVAEVETAIPAFIGYTEKAIFNGKDLTLKPQRITSLLEYEVLFGQAQKESSLTVAITDANDTGSVVRTINVTKDVATSSRFKLYYGLQLYFANGGGPCYIVSVGQYPGGTPSDTNVSKDILLTGLAEIAKVDEPTLLVFPDGTSLDSSNYYALVNQALTQCFTLQDRFTIIDVKQVTGTPNDINSSADDFRNTATLGSNLDLMKYGAAYFPYIETTLNYRFDDADVNVVYTVNGTTETVETAGSPDNLSLAAILAPQNGMKDAIRNGLNLQKPAPTVPASPPASPVIAGNTELYNLIKLQLQ
;
A
#
# COMPACT_ATOMS: atom_id res chain seq x y z
N MET A 1 -29.53 46.21 -29.62
CA MET A 1 -29.22 47.44 -30.39
C MET A 1 -28.74 46.97 -31.76
N ALA A 2 -29.34 47.42 -32.86
CA ALA A 2 -28.95 46.95 -34.19
C ALA A 2 -27.58 47.52 -34.57
N ASP A 3 -26.65 46.66 -34.97
CA ASP A 3 -25.31 47.07 -35.42
C ASP A 3 -25.43 47.86 -36.74
N VAL A 4 -24.90 49.08 -36.76
CA VAL A 4 -24.96 49.96 -37.93
C VAL A 4 -23.70 49.77 -38.77
N PHE A 5 -23.83 49.10 -39.92
CA PHE A 5 -22.75 48.94 -40.90
C PHE A 5 -22.78 50.10 -41.90
N LYS A 6 -21.67 50.84 -42.04
CA LYS A 6 -21.61 52.10 -42.81
C LYS A 6 -21.31 51.94 -44.30
N THR A 7 -20.96 50.74 -44.77
CA THR A 7 -20.57 50.49 -46.16
C THR A 7 -21.21 49.21 -46.71
N PRO A 8 -21.67 49.17 -47.97
CA PRO A 8 -22.15 47.94 -48.58
C PRO A 8 -21.01 46.92 -48.71
N GLY A 9 -21.18 45.73 -48.15
CA GLY A 9 -20.17 44.67 -48.16
C GLY A 9 -20.61 43.44 -47.38
N VAL A 10 -19.84 42.35 -47.50
CA VAL A 10 -20.04 41.13 -46.70
C VAL A 10 -19.21 41.27 -45.42
N TYR A 11 -19.86 41.17 -44.26
CA TYR A 11 -19.21 41.23 -42.95
C TYR A 11 -19.27 39.85 -42.29
N ILE A 12 -18.12 39.37 -41.83
CA ILE A 12 -18.04 38.18 -40.98
C ILE A 12 -18.05 38.68 -39.54
N LYS A 13 -19.01 38.19 -38.75
CA LYS A 13 -19.10 38.46 -37.32
C LYS A 13 -18.82 37.16 -36.57
N GLU A 14 -17.68 37.09 -35.93
CA GLU A 14 -17.41 36.03 -34.96
C GLU A 14 -18.09 36.41 -33.65
N ILE A 15 -19.19 35.73 -33.34
CA ILE A 15 -19.79 35.79 -32.01
C ILE A 15 -19.03 34.73 -31.20
N PRO A 16 -18.25 35.09 -30.17
CA PRO A 16 -17.66 34.10 -29.29
C PRO A 16 -18.78 33.38 -28.55
N THR A 17 -19.14 32.19 -29.04
CA THR A 17 -20.06 31.26 -28.37
C THR A 17 -19.29 30.34 -27.44
N PHE A 18 -18.28 30.86 -26.73
CA PHE A 18 -17.74 30.09 -25.63
C PHE A 18 -18.87 30.02 -24.58
N PRO A 19 -19.37 28.81 -24.26
CA PRO A 19 -20.28 28.68 -23.13
C PRO A 19 -19.63 29.34 -21.90
N PRO A 20 -20.42 29.89 -20.96
CA PRO A 20 -19.83 30.35 -19.71
C PRO A 20 -18.95 29.23 -19.15
N SER A 21 -17.69 29.55 -18.86
CA SER A 21 -16.81 28.61 -18.17
C SER A 21 -17.47 28.31 -16.83
N VAL A 22 -18.04 27.12 -16.71
CA VAL A 22 -18.55 26.60 -15.44
C VAL A 22 -17.31 26.39 -14.59
N ALA A 23 -17.21 27.10 -13.46
CA ALA A 23 -16.23 26.75 -12.45
C ALA A 23 -16.51 25.29 -12.06
N GLU A 24 -15.55 24.40 -12.28
CA GLU A 24 -15.66 23.00 -11.86
C GLU A 24 -15.79 23.00 -10.34
N VAL A 25 -17.01 22.78 -9.85
CA VAL A 25 -17.24 22.42 -8.46
C VAL A 25 -16.99 20.94 -8.40
N GLU A 26 -15.93 20.53 -7.72
CA GLU A 26 -15.64 19.12 -7.54
C GLU A 26 -16.80 18.46 -6.80
N THR A 27 -17.53 17.61 -7.49
CA THR A 27 -18.74 16.95 -6.97
C THR A 27 -18.42 15.67 -6.19
N ALA A 28 -17.17 15.21 -6.26
CA ALA A 28 -16.70 13.97 -5.65
C ALA A 28 -15.43 14.23 -4.85
N ILE A 29 -15.59 14.76 -3.63
CA ILE A 29 -14.49 15.01 -2.69
C ILE A 29 -14.50 13.87 -1.66
N PRO A 30 -13.62 12.87 -1.79
CA PRO A 30 -13.58 11.75 -0.86
C PRO A 30 -12.91 12.13 0.45
N ALA A 31 -13.41 11.56 1.54
CA ALA A 31 -12.72 11.47 2.80
C ALA A 31 -12.18 10.05 3.00
N PHE A 32 -10.86 9.94 3.03
CA PHE A 32 -10.16 8.73 3.38
C PHE A 32 -9.92 8.68 4.89
N ILE A 33 -10.46 7.66 5.55
CA ILE A 33 -10.37 7.48 6.99
C ILE A 33 -9.50 6.25 7.27
N GLY A 34 -8.40 6.42 8.01
CA GLY A 34 -7.46 5.34 8.27
C GLY A 34 -6.27 5.75 9.11
N TYR A 35 -5.35 4.81 9.27
CA TYR A 35 -4.12 4.95 10.03
C TYR A 35 -3.00 5.50 9.15
N THR A 36 -2.12 6.27 9.77
CA THR A 36 -1.04 7.01 9.09
C THR A 36 0.28 6.79 9.80
N GLU A 37 1.42 7.07 9.17
CA GLU A 37 2.73 6.98 9.84
C GLU A 37 2.86 8.04 10.93
N LYS A 38 2.39 9.26 10.62
CA LYS A 38 2.36 10.41 11.52
C LYS A 38 1.10 11.22 11.26
N ALA A 39 0.82 12.16 12.16
CA ALA A 39 -0.22 13.16 11.94
C ALA A 39 0.22 14.45 12.62
N ILE A 40 1.35 15.02 12.19
CA ILE A 40 1.96 16.19 12.85
C ILE A 40 2.47 17.14 11.78
N PHE A 41 2.14 18.43 11.90
CA PHE A 41 2.66 19.48 11.05
C PHE A 41 3.03 20.72 11.86
N ASN A 42 4.26 21.22 11.69
CA ASN A 42 4.79 22.38 12.43
C ASN A 42 4.58 22.28 13.96
N GLY A 43 4.79 21.08 14.52
CA GLY A 43 4.63 20.81 15.94
C GLY A 43 3.17 20.71 16.43
N LYS A 44 2.19 20.79 15.52
CA LYS A 44 0.76 20.61 15.84
C LYS A 44 0.31 19.21 15.47
N ASP A 45 -0.37 18.56 16.41
CA ASP A 45 -1.03 17.29 16.19
C ASP A 45 -2.28 17.46 15.30
N LEU A 46 -2.38 16.59 14.29
CA LEU A 46 -3.43 16.49 13.28
C LEU A 46 -4.27 15.21 13.44
N THR A 47 -3.97 14.38 14.43
CA THR A 47 -4.75 13.18 14.75
C THR A 47 -6.20 13.57 14.98
N LEU A 48 -7.14 12.85 14.35
CA LEU A 48 -8.59 13.11 14.40
C LEU A 48 -9.00 14.52 13.95
N LYS A 49 -8.16 15.20 13.17
CA LYS A 49 -8.49 16.49 12.55
C LYS A 49 -8.52 16.33 11.04
N PRO A 50 -9.71 16.29 10.40
CA PRO A 50 -9.82 16.19 8.95
C PRO A 50 -8.96 17.25 8.25
N GLN A 51 -8.03 16.82 7.40
CA GLN A 51 -7.20 17.72 6.60
C GLN A 51 -7.54 17.57 5.13
N ARG A 52 -7.82 18.70 4.48
CA ARG A 52 -7.94 18.77 3.03
C ARG A 52 -6.54 18.74 2.43
N ILE A 53 -6.30 17.85 1.49
CA ILE A 53 -5.07 17.77 0.71
C ILE A 53 -5.41 17.82 -0.78
N THR A 54 -4.43 18.21 -1.58
CA THR A 54 -4.57 18.34 -3.05
C THR A 54 -3.61 17.45 -3.83
N SER A 55 -2.66 16.81 -3.15
CA SER A 55 -1.67 15.95 -3.77
C SER A 55 -1.11 14.91 -2.80
N LEU A 56 -0.53 13.85 -3.35
CA LEU A 56 0.19 12.85 -2.55
C LEU A 56 1.41 13.46 -1.82
N LEU A 57 2.09 14.45 -2.41
CA LEU A 57 3.23 15.11 -1.76
C LEU A 57 2.80 15.83 -0.48
N GLU A 58 1.64 16.49 -0.52
CA GLU A 58 1.05 17.12 0.66
C GLU A 58 0.68 16.08 1.73
N TYR A 59 0.13 14.94 1.31
CA TYR A 59 -0.09 13.81 2.20
C TYR A 59 1.20 13.38 2.91
N GLU A 60 2.29 13.18 2.18
CA GLU A 60 3.55 12.70 2.76
C GLU A 60 4.16 13.67 3.78
N VAL A 61 4.02 14.97 3.53
CA VAL A 61 4.45 16.02 4.46
C VAL A 61 3.68 15.94 5.78
N LEU A 62 2.34 15.78 5.71
CA LEU A 62 1.45 15.80 6.89
C LEU A 62 1.39 14.45 7.61
N PHE A 63 1.31 13.36 6.85
CA PHE A 63 0.92 12.03 7.31
C PHE A 63 1.97 10.94 7.12
N GLY A 64 3.02 11.22 6.35
CA GLY A 64 4.11 10.28 6.09
C GLY A 64 3.77 9.28 4.98
N GLN A 65 4.37 8.11 5.04
CA GLN A 65 4.29 7.09 3.99
C GLN A 65 3.69 5.77 4.52
N ALA A 66 3.57 4.73 3.68
CA ALA A 66 3.09 3.42 4.14
C ALA A 66 3.98 2.81 5.24
N GLN A 67 3.37 2.02 6.11
CA GLN A 67 4.10 1.15 7.04
C GLN A 67 5.00 0.20 6.24
N LYS A 68 6.24 0.05 6.70
CA LYS A 68 7.20 -0.87 6.07
C LYS A 68 6.82 -2.32 6.37
N GLU A 69 6.94 -3.17 5.37
CA GLU A 69 6.80 -4.62 5.52
C GLU A 69 8.05 -5.19 6.20
N SER A 70 7.85 -6.04 7.22
CA SER A 70 8.93 -6.60 8.04
C SER A 70 9.16 -8.10 7.83
N SER A 71 8.43 -8.74 6.91
CA SER A 71 8.41 -10.20 6.76
C SER A 71 8.42 -10.69 5.31
N LEU A 72 9.08 -9.93 4.44
CA LEU A 72 9.36 -10.37 3.08
C LEU A 72 10.45 -11.43 3.11
N THR A 73 10.19 -12.59 2.52
CA THR A 73 11.15 -13.68 2.41
C THR A 73 11.50 -13.93 0.95
N VAL A 74 12.79 -13.91 0.65
CA VAL A 74 13.36 -14.23 -0.66
C VAL A 74 14.03 -15.61 -0.55
N ALA A 75 13.45 -16.61 -1.19
CA ALA A 75 14.03 -17.93 -1.30
C ALA A 75 14.92 -18.00 -2.56
N ILE A 76 16.22 -18.21 -2.36
CA ILE A 76 17.19 -18.45 -3.42
C ILE A 76 17.54 -19.94 -3.40
N THR A 77 17.22 -20.66 -4.47
CA THR A 77 17.52 -22.08 -4.59
C THR A 77 18.51 -22.32 -5.72
N ASP A 78 19.67 -22.88 -5.38
CA ASP A 78 20.64 -23.37 -6.35
C ASP A 78 20.58 -24.90 -6.41
N ALA A 79 20.25 -25.42 -7.59
CA ALA A 79 20.23 -26.86 -7.87
C ALA A 79 21.18 -27.19 -9.02
N ASN A 80 21.81 -28.36 -8.95
CA ASN A 80 22.59 -28.88 -10.06
C ASN A 80 21.63 -29.55 -11.07
N ASP A 81 21.55 -28.99 -12.27
CA ASP A 81 20.89 -29.63 -13.41
C ASP A 81 21.93 -29.89 -14.50
N THR A 82 22.16 -31.17 -14.79
CA THR A 82 23.00 -31.63 -15.92
C THR A 82 24.39 -30.95 -15.98
N GLY A 83 25.02 -30.72 -14.82
CA GLY A 83 26.35 -30.10 -14.71
C GLY A 83 26.38 -28.58 -14.73
N SER A 84 25.22 -27.91 -14.78
CA SER A 84 25.07 -26.47 -14.59
C SER A 84 24.30 -26.16 -13.31
N VAL A 85 24.71 -25.09 -12.62
CA VAL A 85 23.93 -24.57 -11.49
C VAL A 85 22.77 -23.75 -12.03
N VAL A 86 21.54 -24.13 -11.68
CA VAL A 86 20.32 -23.38 -11.98
C VAL A 86 19.88 -22.68 -10.70
N ARG A 87 19.73 -21.35 -10.78
CA ARG A 87 19.25 -20.51 -9.69
C ARG A 87 17.80 -20.12 -9.91
N THR A 88 16.96 -20.38 -8.92
CA THR A 88 15.57 -19.88 -8.84
C THR A 88 15.45 -18.92 -7.68
N ILE A 89 14.79 -17.78 -7.90
CA ILE A 89 14.49 -16.79 -6.86
C ILE A 89 12.98 -16.65 -6.77
N ASN A 90 12.43 -16.90 -5.59
CA ASN A 90 11.01 -16.72 -5.30
C ASN A 90 10.85 -15.75 -4.13
N VAL A 91 9.85 -14.89 -4.22
CA VAL A 91 9.48 -13.98 -3.12
C VAL A 91 8.18 -14.46 -2.51
N THR A 92 8.16 -14.59 -1.20
CA THR A 92 6.96 -14.86 -0.43
C THR A 92 6.79 -13.78 0.63
N LYS A 93 5.52 -13.47 0.90
CA LYS A 93 5.11 -12.52 1.93
C LYS A 93 4.23 -13.27 2.92
N ASP A 94 4.62 -13.26 4.19
CA ASP A 94 3.84 -13.93 5.22
C ASP A 94 2.61 -13.08 5.59
N VAL A 95 1.43 -13.62 5.30
CA VAL A 95 0.14 -12.99 5.55
C VAL A 95 -0.12 -12.79 7.05
N ALA A 96 0.56 -13.48 7.97
CA ALA A 96 0.37 -13.23 9.40
C ALA A 96 1.06 -11.95 9.90
N THR A 97 2.16 -11.57 9.25
CA THR A 97 3.08 -10.51 9.70
C THR A 97 3.12 -9.31 8.75
N SER A 98 2.32 -9.35 7.67
CA SER A 98 2.18 -8.26 6.70
C SER A 98 1.45 -7.05 7.25
N SER A 99 1.80 -5.85 6.78
CA SER A 99 1.07 -4.64 7.14
C SER A 99 -0.42 -4.73 6.80
N ARG A 100 -1.26 -4.27 7.73
CA ARG A 100 -2.72 -4.16 7.55
C ARG A 100 -3.15 -2.83 6.92
N PHE A 101 -2.24 -1.86 6.82
CA PHE A 101 -2.59 -0.48 6.44
C PHE A 101 -2.45 -0.27 4.93
N LYS A 102 -3.57 0.04 4.29
CA LYS A 102 -3.71 0.23 2.85
C LYS A 102 -3.94 1.68 2.46
N LEU A 103 -4.22 2.58 3.41
CA LEU A 103 -4.52 4.00 3.17
C LEU A 103 -3.55 4.69 2.21
N TYR A 104 -2.24 4.59 2.47
CA TYR A 104 -1.22 5.25 1.62
C TYR A 104 -1.23 4.70 0.18
N TYR A 105 -1.29 3.38 0.01
CA TYR A 105 -1.35 2.77 -1.32
C TYR A 105 -2.66 3.11 -2.06
N GLY A 106 -3.77 3.18 -1.32
CA GLY A 106 -5.06 3.65 -1.85
C GLY A 106 -4.98 5.09 -2.36
N LEU A 107 -4.28 5.98 -1.65
CA LEU A 107 -4.04 7.35 -2.10
C LEU A 107 -3.10 7.44 -3.30
N GLN A 108 -2.04 6.61 -3.35
CA GLN A 108 -1.19 6.51 -4.52
C GLN A 108 -2.00 6.16 -5.76
N LEU A 109 -2.88 5.15 -5.68
CA LEU A 109 -3.77 4.78 -6.78
C LEU A 109 -4.76 5.89 -7.10
N TYR A 110 -5.37 6.51 -6.09
CA TYR A 110 -6.33 7.59 -6.29
C TYR A 110 -5.72 8.75 -7.10
N PHE A 111 -4.57 9.28 -6.68
CA PHE A 111 -3.89 10.36 -7.40
C PHE A 111 -3.33 9.90 -8.76
N ALA A 112 -2.85 8.65 -8.87
CA ALA A 112 -2.39 8.11 -10.15
C ALA A 112 -3.53 7.97 -11.19
N ASN A 113 -4.77 7.79 -10.74
CA ASN A 113 -5.97 7.75 -11.58
C ASN A 113 -6.61 9.14 -11.79
N GLY A 114 -5.88 10.23 -11.51
CA GLY A 114 -6.40 11.59 -11.70
C GLY A 114 -7.29 12.08 -10.57
N GLY A 115 -7.14 11.53 -9.37
CA GLY A 115 -7.81 12.00 -8.17
C GLY A 115 -7.50 13.48 -7.87
N GLY A 116 -8.51 14.20 -7.41
CA GLY A 116 -8.43 15.61 -7.04
C GLY A 116 -8.23 15.80 -5.53
N PRO A 117 -8.52 17.01 -5.03
CA PRO A 117 -8.68 17.29 -3.61
C PRO A 117 -9.47 16.24 -2.85
N CYS A 118 -8.93 15.82 -1.71
CA CYS A 118 -9.58 14.88 -0.81
C CYS A 118 -9.30 15.23 0.65
N TYR A 119 -10.10 14.67 1.55
CA TYR A 119 -9.91 14.77 2.98
C TYR A 119 -9.22 13.53 3.52
N ILE A 120 -8.31 13.74 4.46
CA ILE A 120 -7.66 12.68 5.22
C ILE A 120 -8.05 12.82 6.67
N VAL A 121 -8.53 11.71 7.25
CA VAL A 121 -8.75 11.61 8.68
C VAL A 121 -7.83 10.53 9.22
N SER A 122 -6.72 10.98 9.80
CA SER A 122 -5.84 10.10 10.55
C SER A 122 -6.50 9.72 11.87
N VAL A 123 -6.77 8.43 12.06
CA VAL A 123 -7.35 7.90 13.31
C VAL A 123 -6.29 7.44 14.31
N GLY A 124 -5.02 7.43 13.90
CA GLY A 124 -3.91 7.01 14.73
C GLY A 124 -2.65 6.72 13.93
N GLN A 125 -1.56 6.54 14.66
CA GLN A 125 -0.29 6.09 14.08
C GLN A 125 -0.28 4.57 13.87
N TYR A 126 0.58 4.10 12.98
CA TYR A 126 0.88 2.67 12.92
C TYR A 126 1.42 2.20 14.28
N PRO A 127 0.82 1.17 14.89
CA PRO A 127 1.32 0.64 16.15
C PRO A 127 2.73 0.07 15.94
N GLY A 128 3.59 0.29 16.92
CA GLY A 128 4.93 -0.29 16.92
C GLY A 128 4.88 -1.82 17.11
N GLY A 129 5.88 -2.51 16.56
CA GLY A 129 6.00 -3.98 16.64
C GLY A 129 5.57 -4.70 15.36
N THR A 130 5.48 -6.03 15.42
CA THR A 130 5.10 -6.86 14.28
C THR A 130 3.64 -6.59 13.91
N PRO A 131 3.33 -6.30 12.63
CA PRO A 131 1.97 -6.11 12.17
C PRO A 131 1.07 -7.31 12.50
N SER A 132 -0.16 -7.05 12.92
CA SER A 132 -1.19 -8.06 13.23
C SER A 132 -2.59 -7.52 12.97
N ASP A 133 -3.58 -8.41 12.90
CA ASP A 133 -4.99 -8.03 12.69
C ASP A 133 -5.55 -7.15 13.82
N THR A 134 -4.96 -7.23 15.03
CA THR A 134 -5.36 -6.38 16.17
C THR A 134 -4.95 -4.91 16.02
N ASN A 135 -4.12 -4.59 15.03
CA ASN A 135 -3.63 -3.24 14.81
C ASN A 135 -4.66 -2.32 14.16
N VAL A 136 -5.70 -2.87 13.53
CA VAL A 136 -6.83 -2.10 13.00
C VAL A 136 -8.02 -2.31 13.92
N SER A 137 -8.62 -1.21 14.39
CA SER A 137 -9.77 -1.24 15.27
C SER A 137 -10.96 -0.54 14.62
N LYS A 138 -12.11 -1.23 14.60
CA LYS A 138 -13.39 -0.67 14.18
C LYS A 138 -13.73 0.59 15.00
N ASP A 139 -13.58 0.53 16.31
CA ASP A 139 -13.99 1.63 17.19
C ASP A 139 -13.12 2.87 16.98
N ILE A 140 -11.83 2.68 16.69
CA ILE A 140 -10.93 3.78 16.31
C ILE A 140 -11.32 4.37 14.95
N LEU A 141 -11.65 3.55 13.95
CA LEU A 141 -12.15 4.05 12.66
C LEU A 141 -13.47 4.82 12.80
N LEU A 142 -14.36 4.42 13.72
CA LEU A 142 -15.59 5.15 14.03
C LEU A 142 -15.32 6.54 14.64
N THR A 143 -14.23 6.72 15.39
CA THR A 143 -13.85 8.06 15.85
C THR A 143 -13.50 8.98 14.68
N GLY A 144 -12.80 8.47 13.66
CA GLY A 144 -12.54 9.23 12.43
C GLY A 144 -13.81 9.57 11.64
N LEU A 145 -14.75 8.62 11.58
CA LEU A 145 -16.06 8.85 10.97
C LEU A 145 -16.84 9.98 11.68
N ALA A 146 -16.80 10.02 13.01
CA ALA A 146 -17.44 11.07 13.80
C ALA A 146 -16.82 12.46 13.59
N GLU A 147 -15.50 12.53 13.33
CA GLU A 147 -14.83 13.80 13.06
C GLU A 147 -15.11 14.34 11.66
N ILE A 148 -15.16 13.47 10.63
CA ILE A 148 -15.51 13.92 9.28
C ILE A 148 -16.98 14.37 9.17
N ALA A 149 -17.85 13.90 10.07
CA ALA A 149 -19.24 14.35 10.16
C ALA A 149 -19.38 15.85 10.39
N LYS A 150 -18.35 16.48 10.97
CA LYS A 150 -18.33 17.92 11.32
C LYS A 150 -17.88 18.81 10.17
N VAL A 151 -17.54 18.22 9.02
CA VAL A 151 -17.07 18.92 7.83
C VAL A 151 -18.09 18.70 6.71
N ASP A 152 -18.47 19.78 6.04
CA ASP A 152 -19.55 19.81 5.04
C ASP A 152 -19.07 19.48 3.61
N GLU A 153 -17.79 19.69 3.30
CA GLU A 153 -17.23 19.50 1.94
C GLU A 153 -17.14 18.03 1.45
N PRO A 154 -16.83 17.03 2.30
CA PRO A 154 -16.71 15.64 1.86
C PRO A 154 -18.03 15.04 1.36
N THR A 155 -18.00 14.49 0.14
CA THR A 155 -19.15 13.83 -0.49
C THR A 155 -19.00 12.32 -0.61
N LEU A 156 -17.80 11.76 -0.41
CA LEU A 156 -17.57 10.31 -0.39
C LEU A 156 -16.88 9.87 0.91
N LEU A 157 -17.24 8.71 1.44
CA LEU A 157 -16.57 8.08 2.59
C LEU A 157 -15.88 6.80 2.16
N VAL A 158 -14.59 6.68 2.50
CA VAL A 158 -13.74 5.53 2.11
C VAL A 158 -12.92 5.06 3.31
N PHE A 159 -12.84 3.75 3.51
CA PHE A 159 -12.09 3.11 4.61
C PHE A 159 -11.07 2.08 4.09
N PRO A 160 -9.95 2.50 3.47
CA PRO A 160 -9.01 1.55 2.87
C PRO A 160 -8.48 0.50 3.86
N ASP A 161 -8.21 0.91 5.10
CA ASP A 161 -7.72 0.04 6.17
C ASP A 161 -8.82 -0.85 6.76
N GLY A 162 -10.09 -0.47 6.61
CA GLY A 162 -11.23 -1.21 7.14
C GLY A 162 -11.31 -2.63 6.57
N THR A 163 -10.84 -2.84 5.34
CA THR A 163 -10.79 -4.16 4.70
C THR A 163 -9.94 -5.19 5.45
N SER A 164 -9.02 -4.75 6.32
CA SER A 164 -8.19 -5.60 7.16
C SER A 164 -8.90 -6.10 8.43
N LEU A 165 -10.04 -5.51 8.81
CA LEU A 165 -10.88 -6.04 9.89
C LEU A 165 -11.54 -7.35 9.46
N ASP A 166 -11.97 -8.16 10.42
CA ASP A 166 -12.88 -9.27 10.14
C ASP A 166 -14.21 -8.77 9.54
N SER A 167 -14.92 -9.66 8.84
CA SER A 167 -16.14 -9.28 8.11
C SER A 167 -17.22 -8.69 9.00
N SER A 168 -17.36 -9.18 10.23
CA SER A 168 -18.39 -8.69 11.16
C SER A 168 -18.12 -7.25 11.55
N ASN A 169 -16.90 -6.95 12.01
CA ASN A 169 -16.50 -5.60 12.41
C ASN A 169 -16.43 -4.63 11.23
N TYR A 170 -15.96 -5.06 10.06
CA TYR A 170 -15.91 -4.22 8.87
C TYR A 170 -17.31 -3.80 8.41
N TYR A 171 -18.25 -4.74 8.27
CA TYR A 171 -19.60 -4.38 7.82
C TYR A 171 -20.41 -3.62 8.88
N ALA A 172 -20.07 -3.77 10.17
CA ALA A 172 -20.60 -2.91 11.23
C ALA A 172 -20.10 -1.45 11.09
N LEU A 173 -18.82 -1.24 10.74
CA LEU A 173 -18.29 0.10 10.41
C LEU A 173 -19.03 0.71 9.21
N VAL A 174 -19.21 -0.08 8.15
CA VAL A 174 -19.92 0.35 6.94
C VAL A 174 -21.37 0.72 7.25
N ASN A 175 -22.07 -0.06 8.09
CA ASN A 175 -23.43 0.29 8.52
C ASN A 175 -23.50 1.66 9.23
N GLN A 176 -22.52 1.98 10.07
CA GLN A 176 -22.43 3.31 10.70
C GLN A 176 -22.15 4.41 9.69
N ALA A 177 -21.29 4.16 8.70
CA ALA A 177 -21.04 5.11 7.61
C ALA A 177 -22.31 5.38 6.78
N LEU A 178 -23.06 4.33 6.41
CA LEU A 178 -24.36 4.45 5.75
C LEU A 178 -25.37 5.24 6.60
N THR A 179 -25.38 5.02 7.91
CA THR A 179 -26.23 5.77 8.86
C THR A 179 -25.90 7.25 8.86
N GLN A 180 -24.62 7.59 8.85
CA GLN A 180 -24.18 8.98 8.75
C GLN A 180 -24.57 9.59 7.41
N CYS A 181 -24.36 8.87 6.30
CA CYS A 181 -24.78 9.32 4.96
C CYS A 181 -26.29 9.60 4.89
N PHE A 182 -27.11 8.71 5.45
CA PHE A 182 -28.56 8.90 5.51
C PHE A 182 -28.97 10.13 6.34
N THR A 183 -28.24 10.40 7.43
CA THR A 183 -28.53 11.51 8.34
C THR A 183 -28.15 12.86 7.74
N LEU A 184 -26.96 12.95 7.12
CA LEU A 184 -26.42 14.20 6.60
C LEU A 184 -26.85 14.48 5.14
N GLN A 185 -27.19 13.44 4.39
CA GLN A 185 -27.72 13.51 3.02
C GLN A 185 -26.82 14.19 1.98
N ASP A 186 -25.56 14.43 2.32
CA ASP A 186 -24.54 15.13 1.53
C ASP A 186 -23.38 14.21 1.11
N ARG A 187 -23.37 12.95 1.59
CA ARG A 187 -22.25 12.02 1.41
C ARG A 187 -22.69 10.61 1.09
N PHE A 188 -21.79 9.84 0.46
CA PHE A 188 -22.04 8.49 -0.02
C PHE A 188 -20.87 7.56 0.34
N THR A 189 -21.15 6.35 0.80
CA THR A 189 -20.11 5.41 1.27
C THR A 189 -19.68 4.45 0.15
N ILE A 190 -18.37 4.33 -0.08
CA ILE A 190 -17.80 3.31 -0.96
C ILE A 190 -17.45 2.08 -0.12
N ILE A 191 -17.92 0.92 -0.56
CA ILE A 191 -17.85 -0.33 0.20
C ILE A 191 -17.01 -1.34 -0.57
N ASP A 192 -15.89 -1.76 0.00
CA ASP A 192 -15.13 -2.89 -0.53
C ASP A 192 -15.74 -4.22 -0.06
N VAL A 193 -16.13 -5.10 -0.98
CA VAL A 193 -16.64 -6.43 -0.64
C VAL A 193 -15.48 -7.34 -0.26
N LYS A 194 -15.56 -7.97 0.92
CA LYS A 194 -14.53 -8.91 1.36
C LYS A 194 -14.62 -10.24 0.61
N GLN A 195 -13.46 -10.75 0.21
CA GLN A 195 -13.32 -12.10 -0.34
C GLN A 195 -13.58 -13.16 0.73
N VAL A 196 -14.22 -14.26 0.35
CA VAL A 196 -14.37 -15.44 1.22
C VAL A 196 -13.00 -16.06 1.48
N THR A 197 -12.76 -16.45 2.73
CA THR A 197 -11.47 -17.03 3.14
C THR A 197 -11.23 -18.36 2.44
N GLY A 198 -10.04 -18.53 1.85
CA GLY A 198 -9.63 -19.80 1.21
C GLY A 198 -9.96 -19.92 -0.28
N THR A 199 -10.76 -19.00 -0.84
CA THR A 199 -11.13 -19.01 -2.27
C THR A 199 -10.99 -17.60 -2.87
N PRO A 200 -9.77 -17.20 -3.27
CA PRO A 200 -9.55 -15.91 -3.91
C PRO A 200 -10.45 -15.74 -5.14
N ASN A 201 -11.04 -14.56 -5.29
CA ASN A 201 -11.88 -14.19 -6.45
C ASN A 201 -13.15 -15.03 -6.68
N ASP A 202 -13.66 -15.74 -5.67
CA ASP A 202 -15.02 -16.33 -5.75
C ASP A 202 -16.08 -15.23 -5.63
N ILE A 203 -16.56 -14.76 -6.78
CA ILE A 203 -17.54 -13.66 -6.89
C ILE A 203 -18.86 -14.03 -6.20
N ASN A 204 -19.38 -15.24 -6.43
CA ASN A 204 -20.73 -15.59 -5.96
C ASN A 204 -20.73 -15.73 -4.44
N SER A 205 -19.79 -16.50 -3.89
CA SER A 205 -19.71 -16.69 -2.44
C SER A 205 -19.42 -15.38 -1.71
N SER A 206 -18.53 -14.53 -2.24
CA SER A 206 -18.21 -13.23 -1.61
C SER A 206 -19.39 -12.26 -1.66
N ALA A 207 -20.13 -12.24 -2.77
CA ALA A 207 -21.33 -11.42 -2.91
C ALA A 207 -22.47 -11.92 -2.01
N ASP A 208 -22.64 -13.24 -1.87
CA ASP A 208 -23.64 -13.84 -1.00
C ASP A 208 -23.33 -13.57 0.48
N ASP A 209 -22.07 -13.75 0.92
CA ASP A 209 -21.65 -13.41 2.27
C ASP A 209 -21.87 -11.92 2.58
N PHE A 210 -21.55 -11.04 1.64
CA PHE A 210 -21.81 -9.61 1.76
C PHE A 210 -23.30 -9.28 1.87
N ARG A 211 -24.15 -9.84 1.01
CA ARG A 211 -25.59 -9.54 0.99
C ARG A 211 -26.33 -10.12 2.19
N ASN A 212 -25.85 -11.24 2.74
CA ASN A 212 -26.47 -11.94 3.86
C ASN A 212 -25.88 -11.56 5.23
N THR A 213 -24.85 -10.71 5.28
CA THR A 213 -24.23 -10.32 6.55
C THR A 213 -25.18 -9.53 7.44
N ALA A 214 -25.38 -10.01 8.67
CA ALA A 214 -26.28 -9.37 9.63
C ALA A 214 -25.76 -7.99 10.10
N THR A 215 -24.44 -7.77 10.08
CA THR A 215 -23.84 -6.53 10.62
C THR A 215 -23.93 -5.34 9.69
N LEU A 216 -24.12 -5.55 8.38
CA LEU A 216 -24.43 -4.46 7.44
C LEU A 216 -25.85 -3.92 7.63
N GLY A 217 -26.75 -4.75 8.19
CA GLY A 217 -28.16 -4.46 8.36
C GLY A 217 -28.97 -4.59 7.07
N SER A 218 -30.29 -4.46 7.19
CA SER A 218 -31.26 -4.65 6.10
C SER A 218 -32.13 -3.42 5.82
N ASN A 219 -31.75 -2.26 6.37
CA ASN A 219 -32.51 -1.02 6.19
C ASN A 219 -32.31 -0.47 4.77
N LEU A 220 -33.36 -0.60 3.94
CA LEU A 220 -33.36 -0.15 2.55
C LEU A 220 -33.13 1.35 2.37
N ASP A 221 -33.45 2.18 3.37
CA ASP A 221 -33.21 3.62 3.29
C ASP A 221 -31.74 3.96 3.49
N LEU A 222 -31.02 3.21 4.33
CA LEU A 222 -29.57 3.33 4.48
C LEU A 222 -28.84 2.84 3.22
N MET A 223 -29.29 1.73 2.63
CA MET A 223 -28.60 1.09 1.50
C MET A 223 -28.53 1.95 0.24
N LYS A 224 -29.40 2.97 0.12
CA LYS A 224 -29.39 3.95 -0.98
C LYS A 224 -28.15 4.85 -0.98
N TYR A 225 -27.40 4.89 0.13
CA TYR A 225 -26.27 5.79 0.34
C TYR A 225 -24.90 5.10 0.24
N GLY A 226 -24.82 3.92 -0.36
CA GLY A 226 -23.53 3.30 -0.65
C GLY A 226 -23.50 2.44 -1.89
N ALA A 227 -22.29 2.17 -2.38
CA ALA A 227 -22.04 1.29 -3.51
C ALA A 227 -20.92 0.32 -3.16
N ALA A 228 -21.12 -0.95 -3.51
CA ALA A 228 -20.20 -2.03 -3.22
C ALA A 228 -19.37 -2.41 -4.46
N TYR A 229 -18.07 -2.61 -4.27
CA TYR A 229 -17.11 -2.93 -5.31
C TYR A 229 -16.36 -4.24 -4.99
N PHE A 230 -16.18 -5.06 -6.04
CA PHE A 230 -15.48 -6.34 -6.03
C PHE A 230 -15.00 -6.63 -7.46
N PRO A 231 -13.88 -7.36 -7.67
CA PRO A 231 -12.92 -7.89 -6.70
C PRO A 231 -11.87 -6.86 -6.27
N TYR A 232 -10.98 -7.26 -5.35
CA TYR A 232 -9.74 -6.53 -5.09
C TYR A 232 -8.86 -6.52 -6.33
N ILE A 233 -8.18 -5.40 -6.56
CA ILE A 233 -7.28 -5.21 -7.69
C ILE A 233 -5.84 -5.56 -7.31
N GLU A 234 -5.15 -6.24 -8.21
CA GLU A 234 -3.70 -6.40 -8.15
C GLU A 234 -3.05 -5.21 -8.85
N THR A 235 -2.01 -4.64 -8.23
CA THR A 235 -1.39 -3.39 -8.70
C THR A 235 0.11 -3.57 -8.85
N THR A 236 0.74 -2.73 -9.67
CA THR A 236 2.19 -2.66 -9.82
C THR A 236 2.85 -1.75 -8.77
N LEU A 237 2.15 -1.45 -7.66
CA LEU A 237 2.71 -0.66 -6.57
C LEU A 237 3.60 -1.53 -5.70
N ASN A 238 4.83 -1.07 -5.49
CA ASN A 238 5.81 -1.77 -4.68
C ASN A 238 5.54 -1.52 -3.19
N TYR A 239 5.66 -2.57 -2.38
CA TYR A 239 5.65 -2.41 -0.94
C TYR A 239 6.88 -1.63 -0.47
N ARG A 240 6.70 -0.81 0.58
CA ARG A 240 7.84 -0.23 1.31
C ARG A 240 8.43 -1.28 2.24
N PHE A 241 9.74 -1.42 2.23
CA PHE A 241 10.50 -2.28 3.13
C PHE A 241 11.90 -1.70 3.32
N ASP A 242 12.58 -2.09 4.40
CA ASP A 242 14.01 -1.86 4.55
C ASP A 242 14.78 -3.13 4.16
N ASP A 243 15.93 -2.99 3.50
CA ASP A 243 16.75 -4.13 3.07
C ASP A 243 17.21 -5.01 4.26
N ALA A 244 17.21 -4.48 5.47
CA ALA A 244 17.54 -5.22 6.68
C ALA A 244 16.42 -6.19 7.12
N ASP A 245 15.17 -5.86 6.80
CA ASP A 245 13.98 -6.63 7.20
C ASP A 245 13.57 -7.68 6.16
N VAL A 246 14.21 -7.67 4.98
CA VAL A 246 14.02 -8.69 3.95
C VAL A 246 14.86 -9.91 4.31
N ASN A 247 14.17 -10.99 4.67
CA ASN A 247 14.74 -12.29 4.93
C ASN A 247 15.17 -12.96 3.62
N VAL A 248 16.37 -13.52 3.56
CA VAL A 248 16.92 -14.31 2.46
C VAL A 248 17.20 -15.72 2.96
N VAL A 249 16.48 -16.68 2.38
CA VAL A 249 16.66 -18.11 2.62
C VAL A 249 17.43 -18.69 1.45
N TYR A 250 18.68 -19.12 1.68
CA TYR A 250 19.50 -19.74 0.65
C TYR A 250 19.46 -21.26 0.78
N THR A 251 19.09 -21.96 -0.29
CA THR A 251 19.07 -23.42 -0.35
C THR A 251 19.98 -23.90 -1.47
N VAL A 252 20.93 -24.78 -1.15
CA VAL A 252 21.83 -25.41 -2.12
C VAL A 252 21.67 -26.93 -2.08
N ASN A 253 21.39 -27.55 -3.22
CA ASN A 253 21.18 -29.01 -3.34
C ASN A 253 20.21 -29.60 -2.29
N GLY A 254 19.13 -28.86 -1.98
CA GLY A 254 18.11 -29.29 -1.01
C GLY A 254 18.47 -29.06 0.47
N THR A 255 19.62 -28.46 0.77
CA THR A 255 20.00 -28.06 2.14
C THR A 255 19.87 -26.55 2.29
N THR A 256 19.06 -26.10 3.26
CA THR A 256 18.96 -24.67 3.60
C THR A 256 20.17 -24.26 4.44
N GLU A 257 20.89 -23.27 3.94
CA GLU A 257 22.06 -22.70 4.58
C GLU A 257 21.64 -21.52 5.46
N THR A 258 21.97 -21.60 6.75
CA THR A 258 21.70 -20.56 7.74
C THR A 258 22.98 -19.86 8.17
N VAL A 259 22.86 -18.61 8.61
CA VAL A 259 23.99 -17.92 9.25
C VAL A 259 24.09 -18.46 10.67
N GLU A 260 25.19 -19.12 11.02
CA GLU A 260 25.47 -19.49 12.41
C GLU A 260 26.05 -18.27 13.13
N THR A 261 25.18 -17.39 13.61
CA THR A 261 25.54 -16.45 14.67
C THR A 261 25.49 -17.22 16.00
N ALA A 262 26.45 -16.98 16.90
CA ALA A 262 26.58 -17.70 18.17
C ALA A 262 25.28 -17.64 19.01
N GLY A 263 24.40 -18.64 18.85
CA GLY A 263 23.22 -18.86 19.69
C GLY A 263 21.84 -18.87 19.00
N SER A 264 21.70 -18.53 17.72
CA SER A 264 20.43 -18.66 16.99
C SER A 264 20.67 -18.80 15.47
N PRO A 265 19.98 -19.72 14.76
CA PRO A 265 20.00 -19.74 13.30
C PRO A 265 19.23 -18.51 12.79
N ASP A 266 19.95 -17.44 12.46
CA ASP A 266 19.35 -16.29 11.79
C ASP A 266 19.44 -16.51 10.27
N ASN A 267 18.37 -16.15 9.58
CA ASN A 267 18.40 -16.13 8.13
C ASN A 267 19.24 -14.94 7.63
N LEU A 268 19.77 -15.04 6.41
CA LEU A 268 20.51 -13.95 5.77
C LEU A 268 19.55 -12.77 5.52
N SER A 269 20.01 -11.52 5.58
CA SER A 269 19.19 -10.36 5.14
C SER A 269 19.59 -9.88 3.75
N LEU A 270 18.71 -9.19 3.04
CA LEU A 270 19.06 -8.57 1.75
C LEU A 270 20.22 -7.57 1.90
N ALA A 271 20.26 -6.82 3.00
CA ALA A 271 21.38 -5.95 3.34
C ALA A 271 22.72 -6.70 3.42
N ALA A 272 22.71 -7.94 3.93
CA ALA A 272 23.91 -8.77 4.05
C ALA A 272 24.43 -9.29 2.69
N ILE A 273 23.63 -9.24 1.61
CA ILE A 273 24.12 -9.53 0.25
C ILE A 273 25.00 -8.38 -0.27
N LEU A 274 24.68 -7.14 0.09
CA LEU A 274 25.43 -5.95 -0.31
C LEU A 274 26.63 -5.70 0.62
N ALA A 275 26.46 -5.96 1.91
CA ALA A 275 27.47 -5.78 2.96
C ALA A 275 27.64 -7.09 3.77
N PRO A 276 28.31 -8.11 3.20
CA PRO A 276 28.48 -9.40 3.85
C PRO A 276 29.31 -9.30 5.13
N GLN A 277 28.86 -10.01 6.16
CA GLN A 277 29.49 -10.06 7.49
C GLN A 277 30.56 -11.16 7.57
N ASN A 278 31.51 -10.99 8.49
CA ASN A 278 32.49 -12.03 8.81
C ASN A 278 31.80 -13.23 9.49
N GLY A 279 32.25 -14.46 9.19
CA GLY A 279 31.72 -15.68 9.81
C GLY A 279 30.59 -16.38 9.04
N MET A 280 30.22 -15.90 7.85
CA MET A 280 29.26 -16.60 6.98
C MET A 280 29.79 -17.98 6.53
N LYS A 281 28.90 -18.99 6.43
CA LYS A 281 29.25 -20.32 5.91
C LYS A 281 29.87 -20.22 4.51
N ASP A 282 30.85 -21.08 4.21
CA ASP A 282 31.50 -21.11 2.89
C ASP A 282 30.50 -21.40 1.77
N ALA A 283 29.47 -22.21 2.04
CA ALA A 283 28.39 -22.49 1.10
C ALA A 283 27.65 -21.20 0.68
N ILE A 284 27.31 -20.33 1.63
CA ILE A 284 26.66 -19.03 1.36
C ILE A 284 27.61 -18.11 0.61
N ARG A 285 28.86 -18.02 1.06
CA ARG A 285 29.87 -17.12 0.47
C ARG A 285 30.18 -17.47 -0.98
N ASN A 286 30.36 -18.76 -1.28
CA ASN A 286 30.64 -19.24 -2.63
C ASN A 286 29.39 -19.24 -3.50
N GLY A 287 28.27 -19.76 -2.97
CA GLY A 287 27.01 -19.88 -3.68
C GLY A 287 26.42 -18.53 -4.09
N LEU A 288 26.39 -17.54 -3.19
CA LEU A 288 25.89 -16.20 -3.49
C LEU A 288 26.95 -15.28 -4.13
N ASN A 289 28.15 -15.80 -4.39
CA ASN A 289 29.28 -15.09 -4.99
C ASN A 289 29.67 -13.82 -4.20
N LEU A 290 29.81 -13.99 -2.87
CA LEU A 290 30.16 -12.94 -1.90
C LEU A 290 31.66 -12.94 -1.56
N GLN A 291 32.49 -13.66 -2.32
CA GLN A 291 33.95 -13.62 -2.24
C GLN A 291 34.50 -13.18 -3.59
N LYS A 292 35.30 -12.13 -3.59
CA LYS A 292 35.96 -11.63 -4.80
C LYS A 292 37.48 -11.77 -4.66
N PRO A 293 38.21 -11.95 -5.78
CA PRO A 293 39.67 -11.90 -5.76
C PRO A 293 40.13 -10.58 -5.13
N ALA A 294 41.14 -10.63 -4.27
CA ALA A 294 41.69 -9.43 -3.66
C ALA A 294 42.15 -8.44 -4.74
N PRO A 295 41.78 -7.16 -4.67
CA PRO A 295 42.25 -6.17 -5.63
C PRO A 295 43.70 -5.82 -5.30
N THR A 296 44.69 -6.53 -5.88
CA THR A 296 46.02 -6.00 -6.27
C THR A 296 47.01 -7.08 -6.77
N VAL A 297 47.98 -6.57 -7.55
CA VAL A 297 49.25 -7.10 -8.10
C VAL A 297 49.58 -8.57 -7.83
N PRO A 298 49.95 -9.37 -8.87
CA PRO A 298 50.34 -10.77 -8.70
C PRO A 298 51.48 -10.91 -7.67
N ALA A 299 51.10 -11.37 -6.48
CA ALA A 299 52.02 -11.80 -5.44
C ALA A 299 52.00 -13.34 -5.38
N SER A 300 53.14 -13.94 -5.06
CA SER A 300 53.27 -15.37 -4.80
C SER A 300 53.58 -15.57 -3.32
N PRO A 301 52.72 -16.26 -2.55
CA PRO A 301 51.46 -16.89 -2.96
C PRO A 301 50.31 -15.89 -3.22
N PRO A 302 49.28 -16.27 -4.00
CA PRO A 302 48.12 -15.42 -4.27
C PRO A 302 47.41 -15.03 -2.97
N ALA A 303 47.00 -13.76 -2.89
CA ALA A 303 46.23 -13.27 -1.75
C ALA A 303 44.89 -14.02 -1.64
N SER A 304 44.49 -14.34 -0.40
CA SER A 304 43.21 -14.99 -0.14
C SER A 304 42.04 -14.11 -0.65
N PRO A 305 40.96 -14.72 -1.17
CA PRO A 305 39.76 -13.98 -1.56
C PRO A 305 39.22 -13.12 -0.42
N VAL A 306 38.75 -11.93 -0.75
CA VAL A 306 38.17 -10.99 0.21
C VAL A 306 36.65 -11.06 0.09
N ILE A 307 35.96 -11.06 1.23
CA ILE A 307 34.50 -11.00 1.27
C ILE A 307 34.07 -9.64 0.70
N ALA A 308 33.22 -9.66 -0.32
CA ALA A 308 32.72 -8.46 -1.00
C ALA A 308 31.29 -8.68 -1.49
N GLY A 309 30.44 -7.66 -1.36
CA GLY A 309 29.03 -7.76 -1.73
C GLY A 309 28.79 -8.04 -3.22
N ASN A 310 27.62 -8.61 -3.51
CA ASN A 310 27.17 -8.92 -4.86
C ASN A 310 26.05 -7.98 -5.30
N THR A 311 26.44 -6.88 -5.94
CA THR A 311 25.50 -5.85 -6.43
C THR A 311 24.57 -6.37 -7.53
N GLU A 312 25.04 -7.28 -8.39
CA GLU A 312 24.21 -7.85 -9.46
C GLU A 312 23.09 -8.71 -8.89
N LEU A 313 23.42 -9.62 -7.98
CA LEU A 313 22.43 -10.45 -7.28
C LEU A 313 21.46 -9.60 -6.47
N TYR A 314 21.97 -8.59 -5.76
CA TYR A 314 21.15 -7.64 -5.02
C TYR A 314 20.14 -6.92 -5.91
N ASN A 315 20.56 -6.42 -7.08
CA ASN A 315 19.67 -5.76 -8.02
C ASN A 315 18.63 -6.73 -8.62
N LEU A 316 19.02 -7.98 -8.87
CA LEU A 316 18.12 -9.01 -9.37
C LEU A 316 17.04 -9.35 -8.32
N ILE A 317 17.42 -9.48 -7.05
CA ILE A 317 16.46 -9.69 -5.95
C ILE A 317 15.54 -8.48 -5.81
N LYS A 318 16.07 -7.25 -5.90
CA LYS A 318 15.24 -6.04 -5.87
C LYS A 318 14.22 -5.98 -7.00
N LEU A 319 14.56 -6.46 -8.19
CA LEU A 319 13.60 -6.54 -9.29
C LEU A 319 12.47 -7.53 -9.01
N GLN A 320 12.73 -8.63 -8.29
CA GLN A 320 11.70 -9.60 -7.90
C GLN A 320 10.84 -9.12 -6.71
N LEU A 321 11.29 -8.11 -5.98
CA LEU A 321 10.56 -7.48 -4.86
C LEU A 321 9.65 -6.32 -5.30
N GLN A 322 9.70 -5.95 -6.59
CA GLN A 322 8.79 -4.99 -7.22
C GLN A 322 7.54 -5.73 -7.70
#